data_AF-A0A957GT30-F1
#
_entry.id   AF-A0A957GT30-F1
#
_cell.length_a   1.000
_cell.length_b   1.000
_cell.length_c   1.000
_cell.angle_alpha   90.00
_cell.angle_beta   90.00
_cell.angle_gamma   90.00
#
_symmetry.space_group_name_H-M   'P 1'
#
loop_
_entity.id
_entity.type
_entity.pdbx_description
1 polymer ?
#
loop_
_entity_poly.entity_id
_entity_poly.type
_entity_poly.pdbx_seq_one_letter_code
_entity_poly.pdbx_strand_id
1 'polypeptide(L)'
;MTETCHPLPNKVELPDGWAICYNAREFFCKPRKKFMRITHLSLTNFRNYGRLELTLPAGATLLHGNNAQGKTNLLEAIYYLATTRSPHINQDQQLIHWDALQTHDPVIVGRLVARVATRQGERQLE
;
A
#
# COMPACT_ATOMS: atom_id res chain seq x y z
N MET A 1 26.23 -8.60 -15.01
CA MET A 1 25.77 -7.20 -15.19
C MET A 1 24.96 -6.85 -13.95
N THR A 2 25.65 -6.40 -12.91
CA THR A 2 25.05 -6.01 -11.62
C THR A 2 24.71 -4.53 -11.70
N GLU A 3 23.44 -4.22 -11.95
CA GLU A 3 22.96 -2.85 -11.78
C GLU A 3 22.95 -2.53 -10.28
N THR A 4 24.01 -1.88 -9.83
CA THR A 4 24.09 -1.27 -8.50
C THR A 4 23.13 -0.10 -8.47
N CYS A 5 21.96 -0.32 -7.86
CA CYS A 5 21.03 0.73 -7.52
C CYS A 5 21.75 1.71 -6.58
N HIS A 6 22.02 2.93 -7.04
CA HIS A 6 22.47 4.01 -6.16
C HIS A 6 21.49 4.13 -4.97
N PRO A 7 21.98 4.35 -3.73
CA PRO A 7 21.11 4.40 -2.57
C PRO A 7 20.15 5.58 -2.73
N LEU A 8 18.88 5.25 -3.01
CA LEU A 8 17.80 6.22 -2.88
C LEU A 8 17.76 6.61 -1.39
N PRO A 9 17.81 7.92 -1.06
CA PRO A 9 18.07 8.37 0.31
C PRO A 9 16.99 7.95 1.33
N ASN A 10 15.83 7.46 0.86
CA ASN A 10 14.71 7.04 1.68
C ASN A 10 14.23 5.65 1.26
N LYS A 11 14.85 4.59 1.83
CA LYS A 11 14.48 3.19 1.63
C LYS A 11 13.80 2.67 2.92
N VAL A 12 12.58 2.18 2.82
CA VAL A 12 11.88 1.46 3.89
C VAL A 12 11.87 -0.02 3.53
N GLU A 13 12.50 -0.85 4.37
CA GLU A 13 12.49 -2.31 4.21
C GLU A 13 11.26 -2.90 4.90
N LEU A 14 10.58 -3.81 4.19
CA LEU A 14 9.37 -4.50 4.64
C LEU A 14 9.69 -5.95 5.04
N PRO A 15 8.82 -6.61 5.84
CA PRO A 15 9.10 -7.91 6.47
C PRO A 15 9.57 -9.01 5.51
N ASP A 16 9.15 -8.97 4.25
CA ASP A 16 9.43 -10.02 3.25
C ASP A 16 10.65 -9.72 2.35
N GLY A 17 11.54 -8.80 2.77
CA GLY A 17 12.82 -8.55 2.10
C GLY A 17 12.74 -7.69 0.83
N TRP A 18 11.64 -6.98 0.65
CA TRP A 18 11.49 -5.96 -0.38
C TRP A 18 11.46 -4.57 0.23
N ALA A 19 11.63 -3.56 -0.60
CA ALA A 19 11.77 -2.19 -0.15
C ALA A 19 10.89 -1.23 -0.92
N ILE A 20 10.44 -0.21 -0.21
CA ILE A 20 9.83 0.96 -0.79
C ILE A 20 10.86 2.06 -0.80
N CYS A 21 11.17 2.55 -1.99
CA CYS A 21 12.11 3.64 -2.17
C CYS A 21 11.37 4.90 -2.59
N TYR A 22 11.70 6.03 -1.98
CA TYR A 22 11.10 7.32 -2.32
C TYR A 22 12.15 8.25 -2.90
N ASN A 23 11.78 8.96 -3.97
CA ASN A 23 12.64 10.01 -4.51
C ASN A 23 12.29 11.34 -3.83
N ALA A 24 13.23 11.88 -3.04
CA ALA A 24 13.09 13.17 -2.36
C ALA A 24 13.22 14.38 -3.30
N ARG A 25 13.34 14.19 -4.62
CA ARG A 25 13.27 15.31 -5.56
C ARG A 25 11.83 15.78 -5.68
N GLU A 26 11.56 16.93 -5.05
CA GLU A 26 10.35 17.72 -5.19
C GLU A 26 9.98 17.90 -6.66
N PHE A 27 9.16 17.00 -7.20
CA PHE A 27 8.38 17.33 -8.37
C PHE A 27 7.36 18.36 -7.91
N PHE A 28 7.72 19.63 -8.07
CA PHE A 28 6.84 20.78 -8.04
C PHE A 28 5.73 20.56 -9.08
N CYS A 29 4.73 19.76 -8.73
CA CYS A 29 3.47 19.75 -9.44
C CYS A 29 2.88 21.12 -9.17
N LYS A 30 2.96 22.04 -10.15
CA LYS A 30 2.20 23.29 -10.15
C LYS A 30 0.82 22.99 -9.56
N PRO A 31 0.29 23.79 -8.62
CA PRO A 31 -0.89 23.42 -7.84
C PRO A 31 -2.04 23.05 -8.79
N ARG A 32 -2.22 21.75 -9.05
CA ARG A 32 -3.34 21.25 -9.83
C ARG A 32 -4.58 21.59 -9.04
N LYS A 33 -5.59 22.16 -9.72
CA LYS A 33 -6.85 22.62 -9.11
C LYS A 33 -7.57 21.54 -8.28
N LYS A 34 -7.18 20.26 -8.39
CA LYS A 34 -7.53 19.17 -7.49
C LYS A 34 -6.29 18.28 -7.26
N PHE A 35 -6.03 17.89 -6.01
CA PHE A 35 -5.06 16.86 -5.66
C PHE A 35 -5.65 15.95 -4.58
N MET A 36 -5.27 14.68 -4.63
CA MET A 36 -5.58 13.65 -3.64
C MET A 36 -4.34 12.76 -3.51
N ARG A 37 -3.87 12.52 -2.29
CA ARG A 37 -2.66 11.73 -2.04
C ARG A 37 -2.83 10.90 -0.77
N ILE A 38 -2.51 9.61 -0.83
CA ILE A 38 -2.43 8.78 0.36
C ILE A 38 -1.19 9.20 1.17
N THR A 39 -1.40 9.54 2.44
CA THR A 39 -0.35 9.89 3.41
C THR A 39 0.03 8.69 4.27
N HIS A 40 -0.93 7.80 4.53
CA HIS A 40 -0.74 6.59 5.32
C HIS A 40 -1.64 5.47 4.82
N LEU A 41 -1.14 4.24 4.86
CA LEU A 41 -1.88 3.02 4.52
C LEU A 41 -1.64 1.97 5.60
N SER A 42 -2.73 1.44 6.15
CA SER A 42 -2.75 0.36 7.13
C SER A 42 -3.52 -0.82 6.56
N LEU A 43 -2.92 -2.01 6.54
CA LEU A 43 -3.55 -3.25 6.13
C LEU A 43 -3.50 -4.27 7.27
N THR A 44 -4.60 -4.96 7.52
CA THR A 44 -4.69 -6.09 8.47
C THR A 44 -5.39 -7.24 7.78
N ASN A 45 -4.80 -8.44 7.85
CA ASN A 45 -5.30 -9.67 7.24
C ASN A 45 -5.70 -9.51 5.76
N PHE A 46 -4.88 -8.82 4.96
CA PHE A 46 -5.15 -8.58 3.54
C PHE A 46 -4.14 -9.29 2.65
N ARG A 47 -4.58 -10.24 1.83
CA ARG A 47 -3.75 -11.02 0.89
C ARG A 47 -2.58 -11.71 1.58
N ASN A 48 -1.34 -11.35 1.25
CA ASN A 48 -0.14 -11.86 1.90
C ASN A 48 0.35 -10.94 3.05
N TYR A 49 -0.40 -9.89 3.39
CA TYR A 49 -0.11 -9.01 4.51
C TYR A 49 -0.95 -9.41 5.73
N GLY A 50 -0.32 -10.06 6.71
CA GLY A 50 -0.92 -10.19 8.04
C GLY A 50 -1.12 -8.82 8.70
N ARG A 51 -0.09 -7.97 8.65
CA ARG A 51 -0.15 -6.57 9.08
C ARG A 51 0.83 -5.71 8.27
N LEU A 52 0.40 -4.53 7.83
CA LEU A 52 1.25 -3.53 7.19
C LEU A 52 0.87 -2.14 7.70
N GLU A 53 1.86 -1.35 8.07
CA GLU A 53 1.72 0.08 8.39
C GLU A 53 2.72 0.85 7.52
N LEU A 54 2.22 1.72 6.65
CA LEU A 54 3.03 2.38 5.63
C LEU A 54 2.73 3.88 5.54
N THR A 55 3.72 4.69 5.89
CA THR A 55 3.68 6.13 5.63
C THR A 55 4.21 6.43 4.24
N LEU A 56 3.46 7.20 3.46
CA LEU A 56 3.80 7.59 2.10
C LEU A 56 4.17 9.09 2.06
N PRO A 57 5.43 9.44 1.76
CA PRO A 57 5.84 10.83 1.61
C PRO A 57 5.25 11.44 0.34
N ALA A 58 5.38 12.76 0.22
CA ALA A 58 5.02 13.44 -1.02
C ALA A 58 6.02 13.06 -2.14
N GLY A 59 5.52 12.95 -3.37
CA GLY A 59 6.34 12.60 -4.53
C GLY A 59 6.16 11.15 -4.98
N ALA A 60 7.07 10.69 -5.82
CA ALA A 60 7.02 9.35 -6.40
C ALA A 60 7.48 8.29 -5.39
N THR A 61 6.68 7.23 -5.26
CA THR A 61 6.98 6.03 -4.47
C THR A 61 7.28 4.87 -5.42
N LEU A 62 8.44 4.23 -5.26
CA LEU A 62 8.85 3.06 -6.02
C LEU A 62 8.75 1.82 -5.13
N LEU A 63 7.95 0.84 -5.56
CA LEU A 63 7.88 -0.48 -4.93
C LEU A 63 8.90 -1.41 -5.61
N HIS A 64 9.93 -1.86 -4.89
CA HIS A 64 11.01 -2.67 -5.44
C HIS A 64 11.21 -3.97 -4.64
N GLY A 65 11.30 -5.11 -5.34
CA GLY A 65 11.54 -6.42 -4.75
C GLY A 65 11.28 -7.56 -5.74
N ASN A 66 11.47 -8.80 -5.33
CA ASN A 66 11.22 -10.00 -6.13
C ASN A 66 9.72 -10.18 -6.44
N ASN A 67 9.43 -10.96 -7.47
CA ASN A 67 8.05 -11.35 -7.80
C ASN A 67 7.39 -12.10 -6.63
N ALA A 68 6.06 -12.06 -6.57
CA ALA A 68 5.24 -12.69 -5.52
C ALA A 68 5.38 -12.15 -4.09
N GLN A 69 6.17 -11.08 -3.84
CA GLN A 69 6.30 -10.47 -2.51
C GLN A 69 5.17 -9.47 -2.13
N GLY A 70 4.05 -9.48 -2.85
CA GLY A 70 2.89 -8.64 -2.49
C GLY A 70 2.86 -7.21 -3.06
N LYS A 71 3.83 -6.80 -3.91
CA LYS A 71 3.80 -5.47 -4.57
C LYS A 71 2.47 -5.19 -5.29
N THR A 72 1.99 -6.17 -6.07
CA THR A 72 0.70 -6.06 -6.77
C THR A 72 -0.48 -6.01 -5.79
N ASN A 73 -0.41 -6.77 -4.69
CA ASN A 73 -1.42 -6.76 -3.64
C ASN A 73 -1.52 -5.39 -2.95
N LEU A 74 -0.38 -4.69 -2.75
CA LEU A 74 -0.39 -3.34 -2.20
C LEU A 74 -1.13 -2.35 -3.13
N LEU A 75 -0.89 -2.44 -4.44
CA LEU A 75 -1.62 -1.63 -5.43
C LEU A 75 -3.10 -2.00 -5.49
N GLU A 76 -3.43 -3.28 -5.31
CA GLU A 76 -4.82 -3.74 -5.23
C GLU A 76 -5.54 -3.18 -3.99
N ALA A 77 -4.89 -3.11 -2.83
CA ALA A 77 -5.47 -2.49 -1.63
C ALA A 77 -5.81 -1.01 -1.86
N ILE A 78 -4.90 -0.28 -2.50
CA ILE A 78 -5.12 1.13 -2.87
C ILE A 78 -6.29 1.26 -3.85
N TYR A 79 -6.35 0.38 -4.85
CA TYR A 79 -7.45 0.35 -5.81
C TYR A 79 -8.79 0.04 -5.14
N TYR A 80 -8.81 -0.93 -4.21
CA TYR A 80 -9.99 -1.33 -3.46
C TYR A 80 -10.53 -0.17 -2.61
N LEU A 81 -9.66 0.53 -1.88
CA LEU A 81 -10.03 1.72 -1.10
C LEU A 81 -10.58 2.87 -1.95
N ALA A 82 -10.16 2.96 -3.22
CA ALA A 82 -10.62 4.01 -4.13
C ALA A 82 -11.93 3.67 -4.86
N THR A 83 -12.23 2.38 -5.06
CA THR A 83 -13.29 1.92 -5.97
C THR A 83 -14.32 0.99 -5.32
N THR A 84 -14.07 0.57 -4.07
CA THR A 84 -14.80 -0.48 -3.35
C THR A 84 -14.98 -1.76 -4.17
N ARG A 85 -14.04 -2.05 -5.09
CA ARG A 85 -14.05 -3.21 -5.97
C ARG A 85 -12.63 -3.78 -6.07
N SER A 86 -12.51 -5.10 -6.13
CA SER A 86 -11.26 -5.74 -6.55
C SER A 86 -11.25 -5.83 -8.09
N PRO A 87 -10.14 -5.50 -8.76
CA PRO A 87 -10.00 -5.67 -10.20
C PRO A 87 -9.71 -7.12 -10.60
N HIS A 88 -9.38 -7.99 -9.64
CA HIS A 88 -8.96 -9.36 -9.90
C HIS A 88 -9.98 -10.42 -9.43
N ILE A 89 -10.94 -10.10 -8.55
CA ILE A 89 -11.81 -11.12 -7.93
C ILE A 89 -13.25 -10.63 -7.74
N ASN A 90 -14.22 -11.53 -7.94
CA ASN A 90 -15.65 -11.35 -7.69
C ASN A 90 -16.09 -11.70 -6.24
N GLN A 91 -15.19 -12.12 -5.35
CA GLN A 91 -15.54 -12.64 -4.03
C GLN A 91 -14.56 -12.16 -2.94
N ASP A 92 -15.06 -11.37 -1.99
CA ASP A 92 -14.25 -10.65 -1.00
C ASP A 92 -13.44 -11.58 -0.06
N GLN A 93 -13.88 -12.82 0.15
CA GLN A 93 -13.19 -13.80 1.01
C GLN A 93 -11.76 -14.12 0.54
N GLN A 94 -11.47 -13.97 -0.76
CA GLN A 94 -10.14 -14.22 -1.32
C GLN A 94 -9.15 -13.06 -1.09
N LEU A 95 -9.62 -11.96 -0.49
CA LEU A 95 -8.79 -10.85 -0.05
C LEU A 95 -8.26 -11.05 1.36
N ILE A 96 -8.77 -12.03 2.13
CA ILE A 96 -8.34 -12.30 3.50
C ILE A 96 -7.02 -13.08 3.50
N HIS A 97 -6.15 -12.76 4.45
CA HIS A 97 -4.88 -13.46 4.65
C HIS A 97 -5.07 -14.95 4.96
N TRP A 98 -4.33 -15.81 4.26
CA TRP A 98 -4.50 -17.26 4.36
C TRP A 98 -4.27 -17.80 5.77
N ASP A 99 -3.26 -17.29 6.51
CA ASP A 99 -3.02 -17.75 7.89
C ASP A 99 -4.10 -17.26 8.86
N ALA A 100 -4.77 -16.15 8.53
CA ALA A 100 -5.89 -15.69 9.33
C ALA A 100 -7.05 -16.69 9.23
N LEU A 101 -7.25 -17.33 8.06
CA LEU A 101 -8.25 -18.39 7.82
C LEU A 101 -7.95 -19.72 8.54
N GLN A 102 -6.72 -19.94 9.04
CA GLN A 102 -6.35 -21.16 9.77
C GLN A 102 -6.50 -21.03 11.30
N THR A 103 -6.81 -19.83 11.80
CA THR A 103 -6.99 -19.60 13.23
C THR A 103 -8.37 -20.11 13.67
N HIS A 104 -8.46 -20.84 14.79
CA HIS A 104 -9.73 -21.32 15.37
C HIS A 104 -10.65 -20.21 15.93
N ASP A 105 -10.39 -18.94 15.58
CA ASP A 105 -11.22 -17.82 15.98
C ASP A 105 -12.45 -17.71 15.07
N PRO A 106 -13.65 -17.51 15.62
CA PRO A 106 -14.89 -17.55 14.86
C PRO A 106 -15.10 -16.34 13.94
N VAL A 107 -14.28 -15.28 14.07
CA VAL A 107 -14.42 -14.04 13.30
C VAL A 107 -13.06 -13.55 12.83
N ILE A 108 -12.81 -13.70 11.53
CA ILE A 108 -11.61 -13.16 10.87
C ILE A 108 -12.03 -12.00 9.99
N VAL A 109 -11.55 -10.81 10.31
CA VAL A 109 -11.82 -9.59 9.55
C VAL A 109 -10.53 -9.07 8.88
N GLY A 110 -10.66 -8.70 7.62
CA GLY A 110 -9.69 -7.87 6.93
C GLY A 110 -10.01 -6.40 7.18
N ARG A 111 -8.99 -5.58 7.41
CA ARG A 111 -9.15 -4.13 7.61
C ARG A 111 -8.17 -3.37 6.74
N LEU A 112 -8.68 -2.44 5.92
CA LEU A 112 -7.89 -1.56 5.09
C LEU A 112 -8.20 -0.13 5.50
N VAL A 113 -7.19 0.66 5.84
CA VAL A 113 -7.38 2.06 6.22
C VAL A 113 -6.38 2.90 5.44
N ALA A 114 -6.84 3.98 4.81
CA ALA A 114 -5.97 4.99 4.23
C ALA A 114 -6.27 6.37 4.78
N ARG A 115 -5.21 7.11 5.13
CA ARG A 115 -5.28 8.56 5.31
C ARG A 115 -4.94 9.23 3.99
N VAL A 116 -5.76 10.20 3.60
CA VAL A 116 -5.71 10.85 2.30
C VAL A 116 -5.70 12.35 2.49
N ALA A 117 -4.62 13.00 2.08
CA ALA A 117 -4.52 14.44 1.99
C ALA A 117 -5.29 14.94 0.76
N THR A 118 -6.20 15.86 0.97
CA THR A 118 -6.94 16.59 -0.07
C THR A 118 -6.78 18.09 0.14
N ARG A 119 -7.32 18.89 -0.78
CA ARG A 119 -7.41 20.35 -0.61
C ARG A 119 -8.27 20.80 0.58
N GLN A 120 -9.21 19.96 1.01
CA GLN A 120 -10.13 20.27 2.12
C GLN A 120 -9.59 19.80 3.47
N GLY A 121 -8.36 19.28 3.52
CA GLY A 121 -7.77 18.64 4.69
C GLY A 121 -7.59 17.14 4.50
N GLU A 122 -7.18 16.48 5.57
CA GLU A 122 -6.97 15.05 5.61
C GLU A 122 -8.28 14.31 5.86
N ARG A 123 -8.46 13.17 5.18
CA ARG A 123 -9.60 12.28 5.33
C ARG A 123 -9.13 10.86 5.58
N GLN A 124 -9.88 10.10 6.36
CA GLN A 124 -9.67 8.67 6.53
C GLN A 124 -10.68 7.91 5.65
N LEU A 125 -10.19 6.90 4.94
CA LEU A 125 -10.97 5.91 4.21
C LEU A 125 -10.76 4.57 4.94
N GLU A 126 -11.85 3.84 5.16
CA GLU A 126 -11.88 2.52 5.82
C GLU A 126 -12.97 1.66 5.19
#